data_AF-A0A1U7CKX1-F1
#
_entry.id   AF-A0A1U7CKX1-F1
#
_cell.length_a   1.000
_cell.length_b   1.000
_cell.length_c   1.000
_cell.angle_alpha   90.00
_cell.angle_beta   90.00
_cell.angle_gamma   90.00
#
_symmetry.space_group_name_H-M   'P 1'
#
loop_
_entity.id
_entity.type
_entity.pdbx_description
1 polymer ?
#
loop_
_entity_poly.entity_id
_entity_poly.type
_entity_poly.pdbx_seq_one_letter_code
_entity_poly.pdbx_strand_id
1 'polypeptide(L)'
;MTPSTNGLSGTSPMHEFATTSRDLEIEGDDAGGHLPSPELRKFLAEIKGQAQFLLYLADQIEESLVQLSQESDPCHGAFLCKVLGMYSTQLETKHQGLGEKIAETCQEVYVTVRERELG
;
A
#
# COMPACT_ATOMS: atom_id res chain seq x y z
N MET A 1 -5.58 28.70 -58.22
CA MET A 1 -5.01 29.08 -56.90
C MET A 1 -6.13 29.65 -56.07
N THR A 2 -6.68 28.83 -55.18
CA THR A 2 -7.80 29.15 -54.27
C THR A 2 -7.38 28.65 -52.89
N PRO A 3 -7.47 29.46 -51.83
CA PRO A 3 -6.99 29.05 -50.52
C PRO A 3 -8.01 28.14 -49.82
N SER A 4 -7.47 27.14 -49.12
CA SER A 4 -8.19 26.11 -48.39
C SER A 4 -8.96 26.65 -47.19
N THR A 5 -10.20 26.20 -47.06
CA THR A 5 -11.11 26.43 -45.93
C THR A 5 -10.68 25.64 -44.69
N ASN A 6 -10.78 26.34 -43.56
CA ASN A 6 -10.49 25.98 -42.16
C ASN A 6 -10.74 24.52 -41.75
N GLY A 7 -9.70 23.88 -41.22
CA GLY A 7 -9.81 22.74 -40.32
C GLY A 7 -10.10 23.23 -38.90
N LEU A 8 -11.35 23.07 -38.45
CA LEU A 8 -11.73 23.16 -37.04
C LEU A 8 -11.32 21.86 -36.35
N SER A 9 -10.07 21.81 -35.90
CA SER A 9 -9.63 20.79 -34.95
C SER A 9 -10.29 21.04 -33.61
N GLY A 10 -11.19 20.14 -33.23
CA GLY A 10 -11.64 20.00 -31.86
C GLY A 10 -10.45 19.76 -30.95
N THR A 11 -10.23 20.67 -30.01
CA THR A 11 -9.49 20.39 -28.80
C THR A 11 -10.32 20.94 -27.65
N SER A 12 -10.61 20.05 -26.71
CA SER A 12 -11.51 20.23 -25.59
C SER A 12 -11.18 21.47 -24.77
N PRO A 13 -12.20 22.15 -24.21
CA PRO A 13 -11.96 23.20 -23.24
C PRO A 13 -11.23 22.61 -22.03
N MET A 14 -10.18 23.32 -21.60
CA MET A 14 -9.52 23.12 -20.31
C MET A 14 -10.58 22.89 -19.23
N HIS A 15 -10.71 21.65 -18.76
CA HIS A 15 -11.42 21.41 -17.51
C HIS A 15 -10.50 21.95 -16.43
N GLU A 16 -10.81 23.19 -16.04
CA GLU A 16 -10.50 23.78 -14.76
C GLU A 16 -10.42 22.66 -13.72
N PHE A 17 -9.21 22.32 -13.29
CA PHE A 17 -9.01 21.66 -12.01
C PHE A 17 -9.34 22.72 -10.97
N ALA A 18 -10.63 23.01 -10.83
CA ALA A 18 -11.19 23.45 -9.59
C ALA A 18 -10.78 22.38 -8.61
N THR A 19 -9.74 22.67 -7.83
CA THR A 19 -9.47 22.01 -6.56
C THR A 19 -10.76 22.11 -5.77
N THR A 20 -11.61 21.12 -5.96
CA THR A 20 -12.60 20.75 -4.96
C THR A 20 -11.75 20.16 -3.83
N SER A 21 -11.06 21.06 -3.10
CA SER A 21 -11.10 21.03 -1.66
C SER A 21 -12.57 21.01 -1.32
N ARG A 22 -13.16 19.82 -1.45
CA ARG A 22 -14.45 19.53 -0.88
C ARG A 22 -14.09 19.47 0.59
N ASP A 23 -14.12 20.65 1.18
CA ASP A 23 -14.35 20.86 2.59
C ASP A 23 -15.30 19.74 3.01
N LEU A 24 -14.72 18.73 3.64
CA LEU A 24 -15.46 17.88 4.55
C LEU A 24 -15.73 18.78 5.74
N GLU A 25 -16.63 19.75 5.55
CA GLU A 25 -17.41 20.36 6.60
C GLU A 25 -18.25 19.23 7.19
N ILE A 26 -17.60 18.48 8.08
CA ILE A 26 -18.27 17.69 9.08
C ILE A 26 -18.81 18.73 10.07
N GLU A 27 -19.93 19.34 9.72
CA GLU A 27 -20.83 19.89 10.73
C GLU A 27 -21.34 18.70 11.55
N GLY A 28 -20.68 18.48 12.68
CA GLY A 28 -20.97 17.40 13.60
C GLY A 28 -20.47 17.82 14.97
N ASP A 29 -21.34 18.55 15.66
CA ASP A 29 -21.62 18.49 17.09
C ASP A 29 -20.44 18.27 18.06
N ASP A 30 -20.34 19.17 19.02
CA ASP A 30 -19.43 19.19 20.17
C ASP A 30 -19.62 17.97 21.07
N ALA A 31 -19.16 16.79 20.61
CA ALA A 31 -19.10 15.56 21.38
C ALA A 31 -17.67 15.02 21.30
N GLY A 32 -16.84 15.50 22.23
CA GLY A 32 -15.49 15.04 22.63
C GLY A 32 -14.93 13.76 21.97
N GLY A 33 -14.74 13.79 20.66
CA GLY A 33 -14.27 12.64 19.90
C GLY A 33 -12.79 12.44 20.15
N HIS A 34 -12.45 11.55 21.06
CA HIS A 34 -11.08 11.11 21.27
C HIS A 34 -10.57 10.52 19.95
N LEU A 35 -9.79 11.33 19.21
CA LEU A 35 -9.14 10.90 17.99
C LEU A 35 -8.30 9.65 18.29
N PRO A 36 -8.19 8.67 17.35
CA PRO A 36 -7.37 7.48 17.58
C PRO A 36 -5.97 7.91 17.97
N SER A 37 -5.43 7.28 19.03
CA SER A 37 -4.16 7.63 19.65
C SER A 37 -3.07 7.76 18.56
N PRO A 38 -2.16 8.74 18.67
CA PRO A 38 -1.06 8.87 17.72
C PRO A 38 -0.22 7.58 17.64
N GLU A 39 -0.16 6.81 18.73
CA GLU A 39 0.44 5.49 18.82
C GLU A 39 -0.25 4.47 17.90
N LEU A 40 -1.59 4.36 17.95
CA LEU A 40 -2.35 3.45 17.10
C LEU A 40 -2.14 3.75 15.61
N ARG A 41 -2.11 5.03 15.23
CA ARG A 41 -1.83 5.43 13.83
C ARG A 41 -0.44 5.03 13.40
N LYS A 42 0.56 5.16 14.28
CA LYS A 42 1.93 4.74 14.02
C LYS A 42 2.02 3.23 13.83
N PHE A 43 1.36 2.44 14.68
CA PHE A 43 1.33 0.97 14.54
C PHE A 43 0.64 0.53 13.25
N LEU A 44 -0.49 1.14 12.89
CA LEU A 44 -1.18 0.87 11.63
C LEU A 44 -0.30 1.19 10.42
N ALA A 45 0.46 2.30 10.46
CA ALA A 45 1.40 2.65 9.40
C ALA A 45 2.56 1.66 9.29
N GLU A 46 3.08 1.18 10.43
CA GLU A 46 4.13 0.15 10.47
C GLU A 46 3.63 -1.17 9.88
N ILE A 47 2.46 -1.66 10.33
CA ILE A 47 1.83 -2.88 9.80
C ILE A 47 1.62 -2.77 8.29
N LYS A 48 1.10 -1.63 7.83
CA LYS A 48 0.93 -1.38 6.40
C LYS A 48 2.26 -1.48 5.64
N GLY A 49 3.32 -0.84 6.13
CA GLY A 49 4.64 -0.91 5.50
C GLY A 49 5.20 -2.34 5.48
N GLN A 50 5.05 -3.08 6.58
CA GLN A 50 5.49 -4.48 6.65
C GLN A 50 4.69 -5.39 5.70
N ALA A 51 3.37 -5.18 5.58
CA ALA A 51 2.53 -5.94 4.65
C ALA A 51 2.85 -5.61 3.18
N GLN A 52 3.11 -4.34 2.85
CA GLN A 52 3.53 -3.94 1.50
C GLN A 52 4.87 -4.57 1.12
N PHE A 53 5.82 -4.62 2.05
CA PHE A 53 7.09 -5.30 1.83
C PHE A 53 6.92 -6.81 1.62
N LEU A 54 6.01 -7.47 2.35
CA LEU A 54 5.69 -8.89 2.15
C LEU A 54 5.21 -9.18 0.74
N LEU A 55 4.25 -8.38 0.27
CA LEU A 55 3.67 -8.55 -1.06
C LEU A 55 4.76 -8.39 -2.13
N TYR A 56 5.58 -7.34 -2.01
CA TYR A 56 6.72 -7.14 -2.90
C TYR A 56 7.69 -8.31 -2.89
N LEU A 57 8.04 -8.82 -1.70
CA LEU A 57 8.98 -9.94 -1.59
C LEU A 57 8.40 -11.24 -2.17
N ALA A 58 7.10 -11.46 -2.01
CA ALA A 58 6.40 -12.59 -2.64
C ALA A 58 6.45 -12.49 -4.17
N ASP A 59 6.19 -11.31 -4.74
CA ASP A 59 6.28 -11.06 -6.18
C ASP A 59 7.70 -11.35 -6.71
N GLN A 60 8.74 -10.86 -6.00
CA GLN A 60 10.14 -11.09 -6.38
C GLN A 60 10.55 -12.57 -6.32
N ILE A 61 10.02 -13.34 -5.38
CA ILE A 61 10.24 -14.78 -5.29
C ILE A 61 9.57 -15.48 -6.48
N GLU A 62 8.33 -15.13 -6.79
CA GLU A 62 7.60 -15.71 -7.93
C GLU A 62 8.35 -15.44 -9.25
N GLU A 63 8.73 -14.19 -9.51
CA GLU A 63 9.51 -13.81 -10.69
C GLU A 63 10.84 -14.59 -10.77
N SER A 64 11.54 -14.73 -9.65
CA SER A 64 12.83 -15.45 -9.60
C SER A 64 12.68 -16.95 -9.81
N LEU A 65 11.58 -17.56 -9.33
CA LEU A 65 11.27 -18.97 -9.58
C LEU A 65 10.94 -19.22 -11.05
N VAL A 66 10.19 -18.31 -11.68
CA VAL A 66 9.91 -18.37 -13.11
C VAL A 66 11.21 -18.30 -13.92
N GLN A 67 12.10 -17.35 -13.60
CA GLN A 67 13.41 -17.25 -14.24
C GLN A 67 14.23 -18.53 -14.06
N LEU A 68 14.27 -19.08 -12.85
CA LEU A 68 15.01 -20.31 -12.55
C LEU A 68 14.49 -21.50 -13.37
N SER A 69 13.18 -21.60 -13.59
CA SER A 69 12.56 -22.68 -14.37
C SER A 69 12.90 -22.64 -15.85
N GLN A 70 13.26 -21.47 -16.37
CA GLN A 70 13.59 -21.23 -17.77
C GLN A 70 15.11 -21.15 -18.00
N GLU A 71 15.90 -21.15 -16.92
CA GLU A 71 17.34 -20.97 -17.00
C GLU A 71 18.04 -22.25 -17.47
N SER A 72 18.98 -22.08 -18.39
CA SER A 72 19.80 -23.15 -18.96
C SER A 72 21.27 -23.06 -18.55
N ASP A 73 21.74 -21.89 -18.12
CA ASP A 73 23.08 -21.68 -17.60
C ASP A 73 23.19 -22.13 -16.12
N PRO A 74 24.04 -23.12 -15.80
CA PRO A 74 24.21 -23.60 -14.43
C PRO A 74 24.74 -22.53 -13.47
N CYS A 75 25.58 -21.61 -13.95
CA CYS A 75 26.13 -20.54 -13.11
C CYS A 75 25.03 -19.55 -12.69
N HIS A 76 24.20 -19.13 -13.65
CA HIS A 76 23.07 -18.26 -13.37
C HIS A 76 21.99 -18.96 -12.52
N GLY A 77 21.68 -20.23 -12.78
CA GLY A 77 20.77 -21.01 -11.93
C GLY A 77 21.23 -21.08 -10.47
N ALA A 78 22.53 -21.29 -10.23
CA ALA A 78 23.09 -21.28 -8.88
C ALA A 78 23.01 -19.88 -8.21
N PHE A 79 23.13 -18.80 -8.97
CA PHE A 79 22.91 -17.45 -8.48
C PHE A 79 21.45 -17.22 -8.06
N LEU A 80 20.48 -17.59 -8.92
CA LEU A 80 19.05 -17.47 -8.62
C LEU A 80 18.67 -18.26 -7.37
N CYS A 81 19.21 -19.47 -7.18
CA CYS A 81 19.04 -20.23 -5.94
C CYS A 81 19.54 -19.49 -4.69
N LYS A 82 20.66 -18.76 -4.77
CA LYS A 82 21.16 -17.93 -3.66
C LYS A 82 20.25 -16.74 -3.39
N VAL A 83 19.75 -16.07 -4.43
CA VAL A 83 18.82 -14.95 -4.30
C VAL A 83 17.51 -15.42 -3.65
N LEU A 84 16.96 -16.55 -4.10
CA LEU A 84 15.77 -17.16 -3.49
C LEU A 84 16.00 -17.54 -2.02
N GLY A 85 17.17 -18.09 -1.68
CA GLY A 85 17.54 -18.34 -0.28
C GLY A 85 17.61 -17.07 0.56
N MET A 86 18.12 -15.96 0.00
CA MET A 86 18.13 -14.65 0.65
C MET A 86 16.69 -14.15 0.88
N TYR A 87 15.82 -14.22 -0.12
CA TYR A 87 14.42 -13.81 0.02
C TYR A 87 13.66 -14.65 1.05
N SER A 88 13.88 -15.98 1.06
CA SER A 88 13.32 -16.87 2.09
C SER A 88 13.75 -16.46 3.50
N THR A 89 15.02 -16.14 3.68
CA THR A 89 15.54 -15.67 4.98
C THR A 89 14.92 -14.33 5.39
N GLN A 90 14.73 -13.42 4.43
CA GLN A 90 14.07 -12.13 4.69
C GLN A 90 12.60 -12.32 5.07
N LEU A 91 11.89 -13.25 4.43
CA LEU A 91 10.51 -13.61 4.80
C LEU A 91 10.41 -14.07 6.26
N GLU A 92 11.29 -14.97 6.67
CA GLU A 92 11.29 -15.50 8.04
C GLU A 92 11.63 -14.42 9.08
N THR A 93 12.67 -13.63 8.82
CA THR A 93 13.23 -12.70 9.82
C THR A 93 12.45 -11.40 9.95
N LYS A 94 11.88 -10.85 8.86
CA LYS A 94 11.17 -9.57 8.89
C LYS A 94 9.72 -9.67 9.36
N HIS A 95 9.15 -10.87 9.33
CA HIS A 95 7.71 -11.08 9.55
C HIS A 95 7.38 -11.97 10.74
N GLN A 96 8.41 -12.43 11.47
CA GLN A 96 8.22 -12.99 12.79
C GLN A 96 7.47 -11.97 13.67
N GLY A 97 6.30 -12.36 14.17
CA GLY A 97 5.46 -11.51 15.05
C GLY A 97 4.56 -10.49 14.33
N LEU A 98 4.53 -10.42 12.98
CA LEU A 98 3.60 -9.50 12.30
C LEU A 98 2.13 -9.84 12.62
N GLY A 99 1.80 -11.13 12.70
CA GLY A 99 0.46 -11.58 13.09
C GLY A 99 0.07 -11.16 14.50
N GLU A 100 1.02 -11.20 15.45
CA GLU A 100 0.81 -10.75 16.83
C GLU A 100 0.55 -9.23 16.87
N LYS A 101 1.38 -8.44 16.19
CA LYS A 101 1.18 -6.98 16.06
C LYS A 101 -0.19 -6.63 15.46
N ILE A 102 -0.63 -7.37 14.44
CA ILE A 102 -1.95 -7.18 13.83
C ILE A 102 -3.05 -7.46 14.87
N ALA A 103 -2.96 -8.59 15.59
CA ALA A 103 -3.95 -8.95 16.61
C ALA A 103 -4.04 -7.90 17.73
N GLU A 104 -2.89 -7.43 18.24
CA GLU A 104 -2.81 -6.37 19.24
C GLU A 104 -3.45 -5.07 18.74
N THR A 105 -3.11 -4.66 17.52
CA THR A 105 -3.66 -3.45 16.89
C THR A 105 -5.18 -3.57 16.69
N CYS A 106 -5.68 -4.74 16.27
CA CYS A 106 -7.12 -4.99 16.15
C CYS A 106 -7.84 -4.87 17.49
N GLN A 107 -7.23 -5.37 18.57
CA GLN A 107 -7.79 -5.24 19.92
C GLN A 107 -7.83 -3.77 20.36
N GLU A 108 -6.77 -2.99 20.10
CA GLU A 108 -6.73 -1.57 20.43
C GLU A 108 -7.77 -0.76 19.65
N VAL A 109 -7.96 -1.07 18.36
CA VAL A 109 -9.05 -0.49 17.55
C VAL A 109 -10.41 -0.83 18.16
N TYR A 110 -10.63 -2.09 18.53
CA TYR A 110 -11.90 -2.52 19.12
C TYR A 110 -12.22 -1.77 20.42
N VAL A 111 -11.23 -1.65 21.32
CA VAL A 111 -11.40 -0.89 22.58
C VAL A 111 -11.71 0.57 22.29
N THR A 112 -10.94 1.21 21.41
CA THR A 112 -11.12 2.63 21.04
C THR A 112 -12.53 2.89 20.48
N VAL A 113 -13.02 2.00 19.62
CA VAL A 113 -14.37 2.13 19.04
C VAL A 113 -15.44 1.90 20.10
N ARG A 114 -15.31 0.85 20.92
CA ARG A 114 -16.28 0.52 21.97
C ARG A 114 -16.39 1.62 23.04
N GLU A 115 -15.27 2.22 23.44
CA GLU A 115 -15.26 3.35 24.38
C GLU A 115 -16.03 4.55 23.83
N ARG A 116 -15.95 4.79 22.51
CA ARG A 116 -16.71 5.85 21.83
C ARG A 116 -18.21 5.54 21.72
N GLU A 117 -18.59 4.28 21.61
CA GLU A 117 -20.01 3.86 21.57
C GLU A 117 -20.70 3.90 22.94
N LEU A 118 -19.92 3.80 24.03
CA LEU A 118 -20.42 3.74 25.40
C LEU A 118 -20.31 5.08 26.16
N GLY A 119 -19.54 6.04 25.63
CA GLY A 119 -19.41 7.41 26.16
C GLY A 119 -20.40 8.36 25.53
#